data_AF-A0A6A6AXL7-F1
#
_entry.id   AF-A0A6A6AXL7-F1
#
_cell.length_a   1.000
_cell.length_b   1.000
_cell.length_c   1.000
_cell.angle_alpha   90.00
_cell.angle_beta   90.00
_cell.angle_gamma   90.00
#
_symmetry.space_group_name_H-M   'P 1'
#
loop_
_entity.id
_entity.type
_entity.pdbx_description
1 polymer ?
#
loop_
_entity_poly.entity_id
_entity_poly.type
_entity_poly.pdbx_seq_one_letter_code
_entity_poly.pdbx_strand_id
1 'polypeptide(L)'
;MTPESPDLAEVQSVFSLQELEPSPVDEEPYENEKGYFEPEPSPSPPPLVARATTLGLSGHGPVYWLTRIQKYSSYVFTAYTAAHLTNTSILPLVTRSIPDSDTYLLLTRPYYQDFPFEPLLVVVPLAAHIGSGLALRLYRRRQLVARYAGERASRHERRRVPWPAMSGTSALGYSAMWLVAGHAFINRLLPLYVEGSSAGVGLEYVSHGFARHPVASFTGFTALVGISVWHGVWGMAKWWRKNPASVTRGGLGGELQKKKRWYGINFIAAALTGLWLAGGLGVVGRGGAAKGWIGKQYDELFRSIPFFGQWF
;
A
#
# COMPACT_ATOMS: atom_id res chain seq x y z
N MET A 1 -79.34 -4.01 -43.06
CA MET A 1 -78.98 -4.26 -41.64
C MET A 1 -77.64 -4.96 -41.64
N THR A 2 -76.58 -4.17 -41.49
CA THR A 2 -75.16 -4.54 -41.42
C THR A 2 -74.54 -3.49 -40.51
N PRO A 3 -73.96 -3.85 -39.34
CA PRO A 3 -73.46 -2.86 -38.41
C PRO A 3 -72.02 -2.45 -38.75
N GLU A 4 -71.75 -1.20 -38.38
CA GLU A 4 -70.56 -0.39 -38.62
C GLU A 4 -69.30 -0.92 -37.91
N SER A 5 -68.15 -0.62 -38.53
CA SER A 5 -66.81 -0.74 -37.97
C SER A 5 -66.58 0.26 -36.82
N PRO A 6 -66.00 -0.11 -35.67
CA PRO A 6 -65.71 0.84 -34.61
C PRO A 6 -64.43 1.63 -34.87
N ASP A 7 -64.54 2.88 -34.47
CA ASP A 7 -63.70 4.05 -34.68
C ASP A 7 -62.33 3.99 -33.96
N LEU A 8 -61.34 4.62 -34.57
CA LEU A 8 -59.92 4.69 -34.17
C LEU A 8 -59.67 5.67 -32.98
N ALA A 9 -60.52 5.62 -31.95
CA ALA A 9 -60.53 6.64 -30.88
C ALA A 9 -59.55 6.40 -29.72
N GLU A 10 -58.66 5.39 -29.77
CA GLU A 10 -57.88 4.98 -28.57
C GLU A 10 -56.36 5.19 -28.65
N VAL A 11 -55.82 5.95 -29.62
CA VAL A 11 -54.35 6.12 -29.77
C VAL A 11 -53.86 7.57 -29.64
N GLN A 12 -54.71 8.57 -29.37
CA GLN A 12 -54.29 9.98 -29.30
C GLN A 12 -54.49 10.65 -27.93
N SER A 13 -54.14 9.98 -26.82
CA SER A 13 -54.30 10.57 -25.47
C SER A 13 -53.05 10.50 -24.56
N VAL A 14 -51.83 10.44 -25.12
CA VAL A 14 -50.60 10.42 -24.29
C VAL A 14 -49.53 11.45 -24.69
N PHE A 15 -49.83 12.37 -25.61
CA PHE A 15 -48.88 13.40 -26.05
C PHE A 15 -49.50 14.81 -26.10
N SER A 16 -50.07 15.26 -24.97
CA SER A 16 -50.32 16.69 -24.75
C SER A 16 -49.29 17.23 -23.77
N LEU A 17 -48.07 17.46 -24.27
CA LEU A 17 -47.10 18.35 -23.64
C LEU A 17 -47.47 19.75 -24.10
N GLN A 18 -48.01 20.57 -23.19
CA GLN A 18 -48.27 21.97 -23.46
C GLN A 18 -46.94 22.71 -23.46
N GLU A 19 -46.50 23.12 -24.66
CA GLU A 19 -45.32 23.96 -24.86
C GLU A 19 -45.60 25.34 -24.25
N LEU A 20 -44.86 25.68 -23.20
CA LEU A 20 -44.89 27.01 -22.58
C LEU A 20 -43.92 27.91 -23.32
N GLU A 21 -44.40 29.05 -23.82
CA GLU A 21 -43.53 30.04 -24.45
C GLU A 21 -42.48 30.54 -23.45
N PRO A 22 -41.21 30.67 -23.86
CA PRO A 22 -40.17 31.21 -22.99
C PRO A 22 -40.51 32.65 -22.61
N SER A 23 -40.46 32.94 -21.31
CA SER A 23 -40.61 34.29 -20.78
C SER A 23 -39.62 35.22 -21.48
N PRO A 24 -40.05 36.42 -21.94
CA PRO A 24 -39.14 37.40 -22.51
C PRO A 24 -38.05 37.72 -21.48
N VAL A 25 -36.80 37.47 -21.85
CA VAL A 25 -35.65 38.03 -21.16
C VAL A 25 -35.30 39.27 -21.95
N ASP A 26 -35.54 40.45 -21.38
CA ASP A 26 -35.06 41.70 -21.95
C ASP A 26 -33.51 41.66 -21.96
N GLU A 27 -32.93 41.45 -23.13
CA GLU A 27 -31.50 41.58 -23.37
C GLU A 27 -31.14 43.07 -23.48
N GLU A 28 -30.89 43.74 -22.34
CA GLU A 28 -30.10 44.97 -22.33
C GLU A 28 -29.03 44.95 -21.22
N PRO A 29 -27.77 45.33 -21.52
CA PRO A 29 -26.71 45.36 -20.54
C PRO A 29 -26.76 46.70 -19.78
N TYR A 30 -27.32 46.69 -18.57
CA TYR A 30 -27.16 47.81 -17.65
C TYR A 30 -26.53 47.34 -16.33
N GLU A 31 -25.31 47.83 -16.12
CA GLU A 31 -24.64 47.87 -14.82
C GLU A 31 -25.60 48.49 -13.79
N ASN A 32 -26.10 47.67 -12.87
CA ASN A 32 -26.84 48.16 -11.72
C ASN A 32 -26.05 47.82 -10.45
N GLU A 33 -25.08 48.68 -10.15
CA GLU A 33 -24.53 48.82 -8.80
C GLU A 33 -25.66 49.30 -7.87
N LYS A 34 -26.42 48.36 -7.30
CA LYS A 34 -27.03 48.38 -5.95
C LYS A 34 -28.09 47.28 -5.88
N GLY A 35 -27.76 46.21 -5.15
CA GLY A 35 -28.72 45.16 -4.83
C GLY A 35 -29.87 45.71 -3.98
N TYR A 36 -31.07 45.17 -4.21
CA TYR A 36 -32.35 45.44 -3.54
C TYR A 36 -32.37 45.10 -2.03
N PHE A 37 -31.23 44.79 -1.43
CA PHE A 37 -31.08 44.54 0.00
C PHE A 37 -30.14 45.58 0.60
N GLU A 38 -30.60 46.35 1.58
CA GLU A 38 -29.74 47.21 2.40
C GLU A 38 -28.71 46.32 3.15
N PRO A 39 -27.42 46.69 3.18
CA PRO A 39 -26.44 45.93 3.94
C PRO A 39 -26.62 46.21 5.44
N GLU A 40 -27.30 45.28 6.11
CA GLU A 40 -27.24 45.14 7.58
C GLU A 40 -25.77 45.16 8.05
N PRO A 41 -25.41 45.92 9.10
CA PRO A 41 -24.07 45.93 9.64
C PRO A 41 -23.74 44.53 10.17
N SER A 42 -22.85 43.83 9.46
CA SER A 42 -22.43 42.48 9.81
C SER A 42 -21.88 42.44 11.24
N PRO A 43 -22.46 41.66 12.18
CA PRO A 43 -21.77 41.37 13.42
C PRO A 43 -20.49 40.62 13.07
N SER A 44 -19.36 41.15 13.54
CA SER A 44 -18.04 40.57 13.34
C SER A 44 -18.09 39.07 13.62
N PRO A 45 -17.56 38.20 12.74
CA PRO A 45 -17.52 36.78 13.04
C PRO A 45 -16.77 36.58 14.36
N PRO A 46 -17.29 35.74 15.29
CA PRO A 46 -16.60 35.47 16.53
C PRO A 46 -15.18 35.01 16.18
N PRO A 47 -14.14 35.46 16.90
CA PRO A 47 -12.78 35.07 16.59
C PRO A 47 -12.72 33.55 16.61
N LEU A 48 -12.44 32.95 15.44
CA LEU A 48 -12.08 31.55 15.35
C LEU A 48 -10.96 31.36 16.35
N VAL A 49 -11.24 30.61 17.42
CA VAL A 49 -10.26 30.28 18.45
C VAL A 49 -9.12 29.55 17.75
N ALA A 50 -8.12 30.33 17.34
CA ALA A 50 -6.86 29.82 16.86
C ALA A 50 -6.24 29.13 18.06
N ARG A 51 -6.38 27.81 18.13
CA ARG A 51 -5.50 26.98 18.96
C ARG A 51 -4.10 27.14 18.38
N ALA A 52 -3.44 28.23 18.76
CA ALA A 52 -2.02 28.42 18.59
C ALA A 52 -1.35 27.36 19.46
N THR A 53 -0.88 26.28 18.83
CA THR A 53 0.11 25.42 19.44
C THR A 53 1.39 26.26 19.55
N THR A 54 1.87 26.42 20.78
CA THR A 54 2.97 27.32 21.21
C THR A 54 4.36 26.96 20.66
N LEU A 55 4.42 26.25 19.52
CA LEU A 55 5.64 25.70 18.90
C LEU A 55 5.85 26.15 17.44
N GLY A 56 5.12 27.14 16.93
CA GLY A 56 5.37 27.70 15.59
C GLY A 56 5.08 26.76 14.41
N LEU A 57 4.46 25.60 14.64
CA LEU A 57 3.99 24.66 13.61
C LEU A 57 2.64 25.11 13.03
N SER A 58 2.55 26.33 12.49
CA SER A 58 1.30 26.84 11.92
C SER A 58 1.04 26.28 10.52
N GLY A 59 -0.16 25.68 10.32
CA GLY A 59 -0.72 25.35 9.01
C GLY A 59 -0.80 23.86 8.63
N HIS A 60 -0.15 22.96 9.37
CA HIS A 60 -0.11 21.54 9.04
C HIS A 60 -0.66 20.64 10.15
N GLY A 61 -1.81 20.01 9.88
CA GLY A 61 -2.45 19.07 10.82
C GLY A 61 -1.80 17.68 10.86
N PRO A 62 -2.20 16.80 11.79
CA PRO A 62 -1.62 15.46 11.96
C PRO A 62 -1.61 14.61 10.69
N VAL A 63 -2.65 14.72 9.85
CA VAL A 63 -2.75 14.00 8.57
C VAL A 63 -1.61 14.37 7.63
N TYR A 64 -1.20 15.64 7.60
CA TYR A 64 -0.10 16.11 6.77
C TYR A 64 1.20 15.40 7.15
N TRP A 65 1.59 15.51 8.42
CA TRP A 65 2.84 14.94 8.93
C TRP A 65 2.87 13.43 8.82
N LEU A 66 1.81 12.74 9.24
CA LEU A 66 1.75 11.28 9.15
C LEU A 66 1.83 10.79 7.69
N THR A 67 1.19 11.49 6.74
CA THR A 67 1.29 11.13 5.31
C THR A 67 2.70 11.35 4.77
N ARG A 68 3.41 12.40 5.20
CA ARG A 68 4.80 12.66 4.81
C ARG A 68 5.74 11.63 5.40
N ILE A 69 5.60 11.29 6.68
CA ILE A 69 6.38 10.23 7.33
C ILE A 69 6.17 8.91 6.58
N GLN A 70 4.92 8.54 6.30
CA GLN A 70 4.60 7.31 5.56
C GLN A 70 5.24 7.29 4.17
N LYS A 71 5.20 8.41 3.44
CA LYS A 71 5.76 8.53 2.10
C LYS A 71 7.30 8.48 2.11
N TYR A 72 7.95 9.33 2.90
CA TYR A 72 9.40 9.49 2.83
C TYR A 72 10.15 8.32 3.44
N SER A 73 9.61 7.70 4.50
CA SER A 73 10.15 6.43 5.01
C SER A 73 10.16 5.35 3.94
N SER A 74 9.17 5.32 3.04
CA SER A 74 9.13 4.32 1.95
C SER A 74 10.26 4.45 0.94
N TYR A 75 10.79 5.65 0.71
CA TYR A 75 11.92 5.82 -0.20
C TYR A 75 13.22 5.27 0.37
N VAL A 76 13.41 5.37 1.69
CA VAL A 76 14.62 4.88 2.35
C VAL A 76 14.72 3.35 2.23
N PHE A 77 13.70 2.62 2.66
CA PHE A 77 13.75 1.15 2.55
C PHE A 77 13.58 0.64 1.12
N THR A 78 13.16 1.48 0.15
CA THR A 78 13.20 1.13 -1.27
C THR A 78 14.65 0.97 -1.75
N ALA A 79 15.58 1.82 -1.28
CA ALA A 79 17.00 1.68 -1.60
C ALA A 79 17.57 0.36 -1.05
N TYR A 80 17.23 0.01 0.20
CA TYR A 80 17.55 -1.29 0.76
C TYR A 80 16.96 -2.43 -0.07
N THR A 81 15.68 -2.32 -0.46
CA THR A 81 14.98 -3.35 -1.25
C THR A 81 15.66 -3.56 -2.61
N ALA A 82 16.17 -2.50 -3.24
CA ALA A 82 16.95 -2.61 -4.47
C ALA A 82 18.27 -3.38 -4.25
N ALA A 83 19.02 -3.03 -3.20
CA ALA A 83 20.24 -3.77 -2.84
C ALA A 83 19.94 -5.24 -2.51
N HIS A 84 18.84 -5.50 -1.81
CA HIS A 84 18.40 -6.84 -1.45
C HIS A 84 17.96 -7.65 -2.68
N LEU A 85 17.20 -7.06 -3.61
CA LEU A 85 16.85 -7.67 -4.90
C LEU A 85 18.11 -8.02 -5.71
N THR A 86 19.10 -7.13 -5.73
CA THR A 86 20.37 -7.38 -6.44
C THR A 86 21.07 -8.61 -5.88
N ASN A 87 21.24 -8.70 -4.55
CA ASN A 87 21.97 -9.78 -3.92
C ASN A 87 21.19 -11.10 -3.85
N THR A 88 19.87 -11.06 -3.73
CA THR A 88 19.05 -12.27 -3.56
C THR A 88 18.38 -12.77 -4.84
N SER A 89 18.45 -11.99 -5.93
CA SER A 89 17.91 -12.41 -7.22
C SER A 89 18.87 -12.15 -8.38
N ILE A 90 19.24 -10.90 -8.64
CA ILE A 90 19.96 -10.55 -9.88
C ILE A 90 21.32 -11.24 -9.93
N LEU A 91 22.09 -11.16 -8.85
CA LEU A 91 23.40 -11.82 -8.76
C LEU A 91 23.29 -13.34 -8.88
N PRO A 92 22.43 -14.04 -8.11
CA PRO A 92 22.15 -15.46 -8.33
C PRO A 92 21.75 -15.80 -9.77
N LEU A 93 20.92 -14.97 -10.40
CA LEU A 93 20.46 -15.20 -11.77
C LEU A 93 21.59 -15.07 -12.79
N VAL A 94 22.52 -14.14 -12.58
CA VAL A 94 23.67 -13.88 -13.47
C VAL A 94 24.77 -14.92 -13.26
N THR A 95 25.15 -15.20 -12.02
CA THR A 95 26.22 -16.16 -11.70
C THR A 95 25.76 -17.61 -11.87
N ARG A 96 24.46 -17.87 -11.72
CA ARG A 96 23.86 -19.23 -11.69
C ARG A 96 24.51 -20.14 -10.64
N SER A 97 25.07 -19.55 -9.58
CA SER A 97 25.89 -20.24 -8.60
C SER A 97 25.67 -19.62 -7.21
N ILE A 98 25.36 -20.46 -6.23
CA ILE A 98 25.19 -20.00 -4.84
C ILE A 98 26.52 -19.55 -4.23
N PRO A 99 27.61 -20.34 -4.27
CA PRO A 99 28.88 -19.92 -3.67
C PRO A 99 29.42 -18.61 -4.25
N ASP A 100 29.30 -18.42 -5.56
CA ASP A 100 29.76 -17.18 -6.21
C ASP A 100 28.90 -15.99 -5.79
N SER A 101 27.58 -16.19 -5.68
CA SER A 101 26.65 -15.14 -5.24
C SER A 101 26.82 -14.78 -3.77
N ASP A 102 27.11 -15.75 -2.92
CA ASP A 102 27.34 -15.53 -1.50
C ASP A 102 28.57 -14.66 -1.27
N THR A 103 29.59 -14.75 -2.12
CA THR A 103 30.75 -13.85 -2.07
C THR A 103 30.34 -12.37 -2.23
N TYR A 104 29.44 -12.08 -3.19
CA TYR A 104 28.92 -10.72 -3.38
C TYR A 104 27.97 -10.28 -2.25
N LEU A 105 27.16 -11.21 -1.72
CA LEU A 105 26.33 -10.94 -0.55
C LEU A 105 27.18 -10.53 0.65
N LEU A 106 28.28 -11.26 0.91
CA LEU A 106 29.22 -10.97 1.98
C LEU A 106 29.93 -9.63 1.78
N LEU A 107 30.32 -9.31 0.55
CA LEU A 107 30.95 -8.03 0.21
C LEU A 107 30.03 -6.84 0.50
N THR A 108 28.72 -7.01 0.28
CA THR A 108 27.76 -5.91 0.38
C THR A 108 27.14 -5.80 1.78
N ARG A 109 27.16 -6.87 2.59
CA ARG A 109 26.58 -6.94 3.94
C ARG A 109 26.94 -5.76 4.86
N PRO A 110 28.21 -5.29 4.96
CA PRO A 110 28.56 -4.16 5.82
C PRO A 110 27.82 -2.86 5.48
N TYR A 111 27.42 -2.68 4.22
CA TYR A 111 26.83 -1.42 3.74
C TYR A 111 25.33 -1.30 4.01
N TYR A 112 24.62 -2.39 4.29
CA TYR A 112 23.16 -2.33 4.46
C TYR A 112 22.56 -3.31 5.49
N GLN A 113 23.34 -4.22 6.05
CA GLN A 113 22.89 -5.20 7.06
C GLN A 113 23.62 -5.09 8.41
N ASP A 114 24.68 -4.27 8.50
CA ASP A 114 25.44 -4.06 9.73
C ASP A 114 25.06 -2.74 10.41
N PHE A 115 25.43 -2.58 11.69
CA PHE A 115 25.23 -1.35 12.42
C PHE A 115 26.13 -0.23 11.86
N PRO A 116 25.63 1.01 11.69
CA PRO A 116 24.27 1.51 12.01
C PRO A 116 23.29 1.45 10.82
N PHE A 117 23.69 0.90 9.68
CA PHE A 117 22.94 0.98 8.43
C PHE A 117 21.65 0.18 8.45
N GLU A 118 21.62 -1.03 9.00
CA GLU A 118 20.38 -1.82 9.07
C GLU A 118 19.27 -1.09 9.87
N PRO A 119 19.51 -0.57 11.09
CA PRO A 119 18.53 0.24 11.79
C PRO A 119 18.04 1.46 10.98
N LEU A 120 18.95 2.17 10.32
CA LEU A 120 18.65 3.41 9.61
C LEU A 120 17.95 3.19 8.26
N LEU A 121 18.28 2.12 7.55
CA LEU A 121 17.76 1.82 6.21
C LEU A 121 16.51 0.95 6.25
N VAL A 122 16.36 0.11 7.29
CA VAL A 122 15.29 -0.88 7.37
C VAL A 122 14.39 -0.63 8.57
N VAL A 123 14.91 -0.76 9.79
CA VAL A 123 14.09 -0.84 11.01
C VAL A 123 13.30 0.45 11.25
N VAL A 124 14.00 1.59 11.33
CA VAL A 124 13.39 2.90 11.59
C VAL A 124 12.44 3.31 10.46
N PRO A 125 12.82 3.25 9.17
CA PRO A 125 11.91 3.57 8.08
C PRO A 125 10.69 2.64 8.03
N LEU A 126 10.87 1.33 8.20
CA LEU A 126 9.76 0.38 8.16
C LEU A 126 8.78 0.62 9.32
N ALA A 127 9.30 0.80 10.54
CA ALA A 127 8.49 1.13 11.71
C ALA A 127 7.74 2.46 11.51
N ALA A 128 8.42 3.49 11.00
CA ALA A 128 7.81 4.77 10.69
C ALA A 128 6.71 4.64 9.62
N HIS A 129 6.93 3.83 8.58
CA HIS A 129 5.97 3.59 7.51
C HIS A 129 4.70 2.89 8.01
N ILE A 130 4.86 1.78 8.73
CA ILE A 130 3.74 1.01 9.28
C ILE A 130 3.02 1.83 10.35
N GLY A 131 3.77 2.42 11.29
CA GLY A 131 3.24 3.20 12.39
C GLY A 131 2.43 4.41 11.91
N SER A 132 2.95 5.17 10.95
CA SER A 132 2.22 6.31 10.37
C SER A 132 0.97 5.88 9.58
N GLY A 133 1.02 4.75 8.88
CA GLY A 133 -0.14 4.17 8.19
C GLY A 133 -1.26 3.74 9.15
N LEU A 134 -0.90 3.07 10.25
CA LEU A 134 -1.83 2.70 11.32
C LEU A 134 -2.42 3.95 12.00
N ALA A 135 -1.58 4.91 12.35
CA ALA A 135 -2.00 6.16 12.96
C ALA A 135 -2.98 6.94 12.06
N LEU A 136 -2.72 7.03 10.75
CA LEU A 136 -3.65 7.65 9.79
C LEU A 136 -5.01 6.96 9.78
N ARG A 137 -5.04 5.63 9.82
CA ARG A 137 -6.30 4.87 9.83
C ARG A 137 -7.09 5.11 11.11
N LEU A 138 -6.43 5.08 12.27
CA LEU A 138 -7.04 5.36 13.57
C LEU A 138 -7.53 6.81 13.65
N TYR A 139 -6.74 7.76 13.16
CA TYR A 139 -7.11 9.16 13.12
C TYR A 139 -8.34 9.42 12.24
N ARG A 140 -8.38 8.84 11.03
CA ARG A 140 -9.56 8.92 10.15
C ARG A 140 -10.79 8.29 10.78
N ARG A 141 -10.63 7.15 11.48
CA ARG A 141 -11.73 6.54 12.24
C ARG A 141 -12.23 7.48 13.34
N ARG A 142 -11.32 8.11 14.10
CA ARG A 142 -11.69 9.09 15.13
C ARG A 142 -12.47 10.26 14.54
N GLN A 143 -12.03 10.82 13.42
CA GLN A 143 -12.74 11.91 12.74
C GLN A 143 -14.12 11.48 12.24
N LEU A 144 -14.23 10.29 11.66
CA LEU A 144 -15.49 9.72 11.18
C LEU A 144 -16.49 9.56 12.36
N VAL A 145 -16.03 8.99 13.48
CA VAL A 145 -16.86 8.83 14.68
C VAL A 145 -17.28 10.18 15.25
N ALA A 146 -16.38 11.16 15.33
CA ALA A 146 -16.71 12.49 15.81
C ALA A 146 -17.77 13.18 14.94
N ARG A 147 -17.75 12.96 13.61
CA ARG A 147 -18.71 13.52 12.67
C ARG A 147 -20.09 12.86 12.74
N TYR A 148 -20.16 11.53 12.80
CA TYR A 148 -21.45 10.82 12.72
C TYR A 148 -22.09 10.51 14.07
N ALA A 149 -21.29 10.32 15.13
CA ALA A 149 -21.79 9.96 16.45
C ALA A 149 -21.60 11.09 17.48
N GLY A 150 -20.84 12.13 17.15
CA GLY A 150 -20.52 13.22 18.07
C GLY A 150 -19.40 12.87 19.06
N GLU A 151 -18.83 13.89 19.70
CA GLU A 151 -17.66 13.73 20.58
C GLU A 151 -17.97 12.94 21.87
N ARG A 152 -19.21 13.03 22.35
CA ARG A 152 -19.71 12.36 23.56
C ARG A 152 -20.39 11.01 23.31
N ALA A 153 -20.29 10.46 22.11
CA ALA A 153 -20.93 9.18 21.78
C ALA A 153 -20.53 8.04 22.73
N SER A 154 -21.52 7.24 23.11
CA SER A 154 -21.37 5.98 23.85
C SER A 154 -20.57 4.96 23.06
N ARG A 155 -19.92 4.00 23.74
CA ARG A 155 -19.16 2.91 23.07
C ARG A 155 -19.99 2.15 22.04
N HIS A 156 -21.29 1.96 22.31
CA HIS A 156 -22.19 1.27 21.39
C HIS A 156 -22.44 2.08 20.11
N GLU A 157 -22.66 3.39 20.22
CA GLU A 157 -22.83 4.29 19.08
C GLU A 157 -21.55 4.37 18.23
N ARG A 158 -20.38 4.44 18.88
CA ARG A 158 -19.08 4.43 18.19
C ARG A 158 -18.86 3.16 17.37
N ARG A 159 -19.37 2.01 17.82
CA ARG A 159 -19.27 0.72 17.12
C ARG A 159 -20.18 0.65 15.89
N ARG A 160 -21.31 1.37 15.89
CA ARG A 160 -22.23 1.45 14.74
C ARG A 160 -21.66 2.26 13.57
N VAL A 161 -20.71 3.16 13.83
CA VAL A 161 -20.01 3.89 12.77
C VAL A 161 -19.10 2.93 11.98
N PRO A 162 -19.25 2.83 10.65
CA PRO A 162 -18.45 1.93 9.83
C PRO A 162 -16.96 2.29 9.89
N TRP A 163 -16.08 1.29 9.73
CA TRP A 163 -14.65 1.57 9.59
C TRP A 163 -14.35 2.26 8.25
N PRO A 164 -13.33 3.15 8.18
CA PRO A 164 -12.87 3.67 6.90
C PRO A 164 -12.54 2.53 5.92
N ALA A 165 -13.01 2.67 4.68
CA ALA A 165 -12.80 1.67 3.63
C ALA A 165 -11.31 1.33 3.47
N MET A 166 -11.01 0.04 3.35
CA MET A 166 -9.65 -0.43 3.13
C MET A 166 -9.34 -0.42 1.63
N SER A 167 -8.30 0.29 1.22
CA SER A 167 -7.82 0.20 -0.16
C SER A 167 -7.09 -1.13 -0.39
N GLY A 168 -7.09 -1.63 -1.64
CA GLY A 168 -6.32 -2.82 -2.01
C GLY A 168 -4.84 -2.71 -1.66
N THR A 169 -4.22 -1.54 -1.86
CA THR A 169 -2.84 -1.29 -1.44
C THR A 169 -2.65 -1.43 0.08
N SER A 170 -3.64 -1.02 0.88
CA SER A 170 -3.58 -1.16 2.35
C SER A 170 -3.73 -2.63 2.76
N ALA A 171 -4.64 -3.37 2.12
CA ALA A 171 -4.80 -4.80 2.34
C ALA A 171 -3.50 -5.56 2.08
N LEU A 172 -2.86 -5.30 0.93
CA LEU A 172 -1.54 -5.84 0.61
C LEU A 172 -0.47 -5.43 1.63
N GLY A 173 -0.53 -4.20 2.15
CA GLY A 173 0.41 -3.72 3.16
C GLY A 173 0.30 -4.48 4.49
N TYR A 174 -0.91 -4.80 4.94
CA TYR A 174 -1.11 -5.62 6.14
C TYR A 174 -0.65 -7.07 5.93
N SER A 175 -0.90 -7.64 4.75
CA SER A 175 -0.38 -8.96 4.42
C SER A 175 1.15 -8.97 4.34
N ALA A 176 1.75 -7.98 3.69
CA ALA A 176 3.20 -7.81 3.60
C ALA A 176 3.84 -7.64 4.98
N MET A 177 3.20 -6.91 5.90
CA MET A 177 3.70 -6.74 7.28
C MET A 177 3.97 -8.09 7.96
N TRP A 178 3.03 -9.03 7.89
CA TRP A 178 3.21 -10.35 8.51
C TRP A 178 4.23 -11.21 7.77
N LEU A 179 4.26 -11.16 6.44
CA LEU A 179 5.22 -11.91 5.64
C LEU A 179 6.65 -11.41 5.86
N VAL A 180 6.86 -10.09 5.89
CA VAL A 180 8.16 -9.47 6.18
C VAL A 180 8.58 -9.75 7.62
N ALA A 181 7.64 -9.73 8.59
CA ALA A 181 7.94 -10.10 9.97
C ALA A 181 8.39 -11.57 10.08
N GLY A 182 7.71 -12.50 9.41
CA GLY A 182 8.12 -13.91 9.35
C GLY A 182 9.48 -14.10 8.67
N HIS A 183 9.72 -13.39 7.56
CA HIS A 183 11.01 -13.39 6.87
C HIS A 183 12.14 -12.88 7.77
N ALA A 184 11.95 -11.74 8.45
CA ALA A 184 12.92 -11.17 9.38
C ALA A 184 13.11 -12.07 10.62
N PHE A 185 12.05 -12.74 11.08
CA PHE A 185 12.15 -13.68 12.18
C PHE A 185 13.11 -14.82 11.85
N ILE A 186 12.89 -15.50 10.71
CA ILE A 186 13.71 -16.66 10.31
C ILE A 186 15.15 -16.24 9.97
N ASN A 187 15.33 -15.14 9.24
CA ASN A 187 16.63 -14.78 8.67
C ASN A 187 17.46 -13.80 9.53
N ARG A 188 16.88 -13.21 10.58
CA ARG A 188 17.57 -12.23 11.42
C ARG A 188 17.39 -12.51 12.91
N LEU A 189 16.16 -12.60 13.39
CA LEU A 189 15.90 -12.68 14.84
C LEU A 189 16.24 -14.06 15.43
N LEU A 190 15.91 -15.15 14.73
CA LEU A 190 16.15 -16.50 15.20
C LEU A 190 17.65 -16.81 15.30
N PRO A 191 18.49 -16.58 14.26
CA PRO A 191 19.94 -16.75 14.38
C PRO A 191 20.55 -15.83 15.43
N LEU A 192 20.10 -14.58 15.53
CA LEU A 192 20.56 -13.65 16.58
C LEU A 192 20.24 -14.19 17.99
N TYR A 193 19.08 -14.81 18.18
CA TYR A 193 18.67 -15.37 19.46
C TYR A 193 19.41 -16.66 19.83
N VAL A 194 19.64 -17.55 18.86
CA VAL A 194 20.24 -18.88 19.09
C VAL A 194 21.77 -18.83 19.06
N GLU A 195 22.34 -18.13 18.09
CA GLU A 195 23.79 -18.09 17.82
C GLU A 195 24.45 -16.79 18.27
N GLY A 196 23.68 -15.79 18.72
CA GLY A 196 24.18 -14.46 19.12
C GLY A 196 24.54 -13.56 17.93
N SER A 197 24.39 -14.04 16.70
CA SER A 197 24.69 -13.32 15.46
C SER A 197 23.87 -13.88 14.30
N SER A 198 23.63 -13.09 13.27
CA SER A 198 23.05 -13.58 12.01
C SER A 198 24.08 -13.60 10.87
N ALA A 199 25.39 -13.57 11.17
CA ALA A 199 26.45 -13.57 10.16
C ALA A 199 26.49 -14.89 9.35
N GLY A 200 26.02 -16.00 9.92
CA GLY A 200 25.91 -17.29 9.21
C GLY A 200 24.79 -17.34 8.15
N VAL A 201 23.92 -16.33 8.08
CA VAL A 201 22.77 -16.32 7.16
C VAL A 201 23.20 -15.88 5.77
N GLY A 202 23.47 -16.84 4.89
CA GLY A 202 23.74 -16.65 3.47
C GLY A 202 22.65 -17.19 2.54
N LEU A 203 22.88 -17.14 1.24
CA LEU A 203 22.06 -17.80 0.23
C LEU A 203 22.08 -19.32 0.40
N GLU A 204 23.20 -19.90 0.86
CA GLU A 204 23.26 -21.32 1.20
C GLU A 204 22.29 -21.70 2.33
N TYR A 205 22.18 -20.87 3.39
CA TYR A 205 21.20 -21.06 4.47
C TYR A 205 19.76 -21.05 3.93
N VAL A 206 19.45 -20.06 3.08
CA VAL A 206 18.13 -19.95 2.47
C VAL A 206 17.84 -21.15 1.57
N SER A 207 18.81 -21.57 0.74
CA SER A 207 18.68 -22.73 -0.14
C SER A 207 18.47 -24.03 0.63
N HIS A 208 19.16 -24.18 1.77
CA HIS A 208 18.94 -25.29 2.68
C HIS A 208 17.49 -25.34 3.18
N GLY A 209 16.93 -24.19 3.58
CA GLY A 209 15.51 -24.08 3.97
C GLY A 209 14.54 -24.44 2.83
N PHE A 210 14.87 -24.12 1.58
CA PHE A 210 14.09 -24.58 0.42
C PHE A 210 14.17 -26.09 0.22
N ALA A 211 15.34 -26.69 0.41
CA ALA A 211 15.54 -28.13 0.25
C ALA A 211 14.82 -28.94 1.35
N ARG A 212 14.80 -28.44 2.59
CA ARG A 212 14.14 -29.12 3.73
C ARG A 212 12.64 -28.88 3.79
N HIS A 213 12.19 -27.66 3.47
CA HIS A 213 10.80 -27.27 3.63
C HIS A 213 10.24 -26.66 2.34
N PRO A 214 10.19 -27.43 1.24
CA PRO A 214 9.88 -26.89 -0.08
C PRO A 214 8.52 -26.19 -0.13
N VAL A 215 7.46 -26.82 0.39
CA VAL A 215 6.11 -26.23 0.33
C VAL A 215 6.05 -24.90 1.07
N ALA A 216 6.57 -24.85 2.29
CA ALA A 216 6.59 -23.64 3.11
C ALA A 216 7.46 -22.54 2.47
N SER A 217 8.66 -22.89 2.01
CA SER A 217 9.61 -21.95 1.42
C SER A 217 9.12 -21.42 0.08
N PHE A 218 8.73 -22.27 -0.87
CA PHE A 218 8.22 -21.81 -2.18
C PHE A 218 6.95 -20.98 -2.05
N THR A 219 5.99 -21.41 -1.23
CA THR A 219 4.73 -20.66 -1.03
C THR A 219 5.01 -19.35 -0.30
N GLY A 220 5.79 -19.40 0.79
CA GLY A 220 6.12 -18.25 1.62
C GLY A 220 6.87 -17.17 0.86
N PHE A 221 7.94 -17.53 0.14
CA PHE A 221 8.71 -16.56 -0.64
C PHE A 221 7.94 -16.04 -1.85
N THR A 222 7.13 -16.87 -2.52
CA THR A 222 6.24 -16.39 -3.61
C THR A 222 5.25 -15.35 -3.08
N ALA A 223 4.59 -15.64 -1.95
CA ALA A 223 3.65 -14.73 -1.33
C ALA A 223 4.34 -13.45 -0.85
N LEU A 224 5.47 -13.57 -0.17
CA LEU A 224 6.26 -12.43 0.34
C LEU A 224 6.66 -11.49 -0.80
N VAL A 225 7.29 -12.02 -1.84
CA VAL A 225 7.77 -11.21 -2.97
C VAL A 225 6.57 -10.62 -3.73
N GLY A 226 5.60 -11.45 -4.12
CA GLY A 226 4.45 -10.98 -4.89
C GLY A 226 3.66 -9.88 -4.17
N ILE A 227 3.26 -10.12 -2.92
CA ILE A 227 2.47 -9.16 -2.15
C ILE A 227 3.26 -7.88 -1.88
N SER A 228 4.55 -7.99 -1.51
CA SER A 228 5.38 -6.82 -1.20
C SER A 228 5.67 -5.98 -2.44
N VAL A 229 5.95 -6.61 -3.58
CA VAL A 229 6.15 -5.90 -4.87
C VAL A 229 4.86 -5.22 -5.30
N TRP A 230 3.71 -5.90 -5.28
CA TRP A 230 2.44 -5.28 -5.62
C TRP A 230 2.10 -4.11 -4.68
N HIS A 231 2.33 -4.25 -3.37
CA HIS A 231 2.15 -3.16 -2.42
C HIS A 231 3.04 -1.95 -2.77
N GLY A 232 4.34 -2.19 -2.99
CA GLY A 232 5.33 -1.17 -3.29
C GLY A 232 5.04 -0.43 -4.60
N VAL A 233 4.74 -1.16 -5.68
CA VAL A 233 4.48 -0.58 -7.01
C VAL A 233 3.18 0.24 -7.00
N TRP A 234 2.10 -0.28 -6.41
CA TRP A 234 0.86 0.49 -6.25
C TRP A 234 1.02 1.70 -5.31
N GLY A 235 1.80 1.55 -4.23
CA GLY A 235 2.15 2.64 -3.32
C GLY A 235 2.94 3.75 -4.02
N MET A 236 3.95 3.38 -4.81
CA MET A 236 4.75 4.32 -5.60
C MET A 236 3.90 5.05 -6.64
N ALA A 237 3.05 4.33 -7.37
CA ALA A 237 2.12 4.92 -8.33
C ALA A 237 1.18 5.94 -7.66
N LYS A 238 0.73 5.67 -6.42
CA LYS A 238 -0.04 6.63 -5.62
C LYS A 238 0.80 7.86 -5.26
N TRP A 239 2.05 7.70 -4.81
CA TRP A 239 2.93 8.81 -4.45
C TRP A 239 3.28 9.73 -5.61
N TRP A 240 3.33 9.19 -6.83
CA TRP A 240 3.56 9.94 -8.07
C TRP A 240 2.28 10.40 -8.77
N ARG A 241 1.09 10.20 -8.17
CA ARG A 241 -0.22 10.53 -8.80
C ARG A 241 -0.43 9.84 -10.16
N LYS A 242 0.19 8.68 -10.36
CA LYS A 242 0.09 7.83 -11.56
C LYS A 242 -0.91 6.69 -11.41
N ASN A 243 -1.54 6.52 -10.25
CA ASN A 243 -2.60 5.52 -10.08
C ASN A 243 -3.88 5.91 -10.87
N PRO A 244 -4.79 4.95 -11.14
CA PRO A 244 -6.04 5.22 -11.86
C PRO A 244 -6.95 6.24 -11.16
N ALA A 245 -6.94 6.26 -9.82
CA ALA A 245 -7.73 7.20 -9.02
C ALA A 245 -7.30 8.69 -9.19
N SER A 246 -6.10 8.94 -9.73
CA SER A 246 -5.62 10.30 -10.00
C SER A 246 -6.06 10.84 -11.37
N VAL A 247 -6.82 10.07 -12.17
CA VAL A 247 -7.37 10.54 -13.46
C VAL A 247 -8.64 11.33 -13.20
N THR A 248 -8.59 12.65 -13.48
CA THR A 248 -9.72 13.58 -13.32
C THR A 248 -10.56 13.76 -14.58
N ARG A 249 -10.02 13.40 -15.76
CA ARG A 249 -10.75 13.47 -17.04
C ARG A 249 -11.91 12.47 -17.03
N GLY A 250 -13.10 12.95 -17.37
CA GLY A 250 -14.31 12.13 -17.56
C GLY A 250 -14.44 11.55 -18.98
N GLY A 251 -15.50 10.77 -19.20
CA GLY A 251 -15.82 10.14 -20.49
C GLY A 251 -14.88 9.01 -20.91
N LEU A 252 -15.07 8.52 -22.14
CA LEU A 252 -14.33 7.37 -22.70
C LEU A 252 -12.81 7.53 -22.62
N GLY A 253 -12.29 8.73 -22.91
CA GLY A 253 -10.85 9.00 -22.84
C GLY A 253 -10.28 8.88 -21.42
N GLY A 254 -11.04 9.30 -20.41
CA GLY A 254 -10.68 9.15 -19.00
C GLY A 254 -10.65 7.69 -18.56
N GLU A 255 -11.66 6.90 -18.97
CA GLU A 255 -11.73 5.47 -18.69
C GLU A 255 -10.58 4.68 -19.33
N LEU A 256 -10.26 4.98 -20.60
CA LEU A 256 -9.11 4.39 -21.28
C LEU A 256 -7.80 4.71 -20.55
N GLN A 257 -7.62 5.95 -20.07
CA GLN A 257 -6.44 6.33 -19.32
C GLN A 257 -6.36 5.59 -17.96
N LYS A 258 -7.49 5.40 -17.27
CA LYS A 258 -7.57 4.60 -16.03
C LYS A 258 -7.16 3.15 -16.30
N LYS A 259 -7.69 2.53 -17.36
CA LYS A 259 -7.33 1.16 -17.78
C LYS A 259 -5.85 1.06 -18.13
N LYS A 260 -5.31 1.97 -18.95
CA LYS A 260 -3.88 2.00 -19.31
C LYS A 260 -2.97 2.08 -18.07
N ARG A 261 -3.29 2.96 -17.12
CA ARG A 261 -2.56 3.07 -15.84
C ARG A 261 -2.66 1.78 -15.03
N TRP A 262 -3.85 1.18 -14.94
CA TRP A 262 -4.06 -0.07 -14.21
C TRP A 262 -3.23 -1.21 -14.79
N TYR A 263 -3.26 -1.42 -16.12
CA TYR A 263 -2.45 -2.45 -16.77
C TYR A 263 -0.96 -2.16 -16.65
N GLY A 264 -0.52 -0.92 -16.83
CA GLY A 264 0.89 -0.54 -16.68
C GLY A 264 1.44 -0.82 -15.29
N ILE A 265 0.67 -0.49 -14.24
CA ILE A 265 1.06 -0.76 -12.84
C ILE A 265 1.17 -2.28 -12.59
N ASN A 266 0.19 -3.07 -13.04
CA ASN A 266 0.23 -4.52 -12.85
C ASN A 266 1.33 -5.19 -13.70
N PHE A 267 1.60 -4.70 -14.90
CA PHE A 267 2.71 -5.18 -15.73
C PHE A 267 4.05 -4.95 -15.03
N ILE A 268 4.29 -3.75 -14.50
CA ILE A 268 5.52 -3.44 -13.75
C ILE A 268 5.63 -4.33 -12.51
N ALA A 269 4.54 -4.50 -11.76
CA ALA A 269 4.53 -5.36 -10.58
C ALA A 269 4.83 -6.82 -10.93
N ALA A 270 4.21 -7.35 -12.00
CA ALA A 270 4.45 -8.69 -12.49
C ALA A 270 5.90 -8.87 -12.99
N ALA A 271 6.44 -7.91 -13.73
CA ALA A 271 7.82 -7.95 -14.24
C ALA A 271 8.85 -7.95 -13.09
N LEU A 272 8.68 -7.07 -12.10
CA LEU A 272 9.57 -7.03 -10.92
C LEU A 272 9.45 -8.30 -10.07
N THR A 273 8.23 -8.80 -9.88
CA THR A 273 8.00 -10.07 -9.17
C THR A 273 8.66 -11.22 -9.91
N GLY A 274 8.44 -11.33 -11.23
CA GLY A 274 9.04 -12.36 -12.07
C GLY A 274 10.56 -12.32 -12.04
N LEU A 275 11.15 -11.12 -12.15
CA LEU A 275 12.60 -10.94 -12.02
C LEU A 275 13.12 -11.41 -10.66
N TRP A 276 12.44 -11.06 -9.57
CA TRP A 276 12.86 -11.48 -8.23
C TRP A 276 12.73 -12.99 -8.04
N LEU A 277 11.60 -13.58 -8.45
CA LEU A 277 11.38 -15.02 -8.33
C LEU A 277 12.31 -15.83 -9.26
N ALA A 278 12.72 -15.29 -10.40
CA ALA A 278 13.64 -15.97 -11.32
C ALA A 278 14.99 -16.27 -10.66
N GLY A 279 15.61 -15.30 -9.97
CA GLY A 279 16.84 -15.56 -9.22
C GLY A 279 16.58 -16.25 -7.88
N GLY A 280 15.61 -15.75 -7.11
CA GLY A 280 15.31 -16.26 -5.77
C GLY A 280 14.78 -17.70 -5.76
N LEU A 281 13.78 -18.03 -6.56
CA LEU A 281 13.26 -19.40 -6.63
C LEU A 281 13.98 -20.25 -7.68
N GLY A 282 14.32 -19.64 -8.82
CA GLY A 282 14.89 -20.37 -9.95
C GLY A 282 16.34 -20.81 -9.74
N VAL A 283 17.13 -20.05 -8.98
CA VAL A 283 18.51 -20.38 -8.63
C VAL A 283 18.63 -20.75 -7.15
N VAL A 284 18.34 -19.81 -6.23
CA VAL A 284 18.55 -20.04 -4.79
C VAL A 284 17.64 -21.18 -4.27
N GLY A 285 16.36 -21.17 -4.64
CA GLY A 285 15.42 -22.22 -4.26
C GLY A 285 15.74 -23.61 -4.82
N ARG A 286 16.64 -23.72 -5.82
CA ARG A 286 17.08 -24.99 -6.41
C ARG A 286 18.51 -25.38 -6.03
N GLY A 287 19.19 -24.60 -5.20
CA GLY A 287 20.59 -24.86 -4.83
C GLY A 287 20.81 -26.07 -3.90
N GLY A 288 19.75 -26.59 -3.30
CA GLY A 288 19.80 -27.81 -2.49
C GLY A 288 20.25 -27.59 -1.06
N ALA A 289 20.38 -28.70 -0.32
CA ALA A 289 20.75 -28.65 1.09
C ALA A 289 22.26 -28.43 1.27
N ALA A 290 22.62 -27.48 2.13
CA ALA A 290 23.97 -27.36 2.69
C ALA A 290 24.44 -28.68 3.30
N LYS A 291 25.73 -29.00 3.14
CA LYS A 291 26.32 -30.29 3.54
C LYS A 291 27.19 -30.16 4.79
N GLY A 292 27.50 -31.30 5.39
CA GLY A 292 28.47 -31.40 6.48
C GLY A 292 27.99 -30.73 7.76
N TRP A 293 28.93 -30.14 8.50
CA TRP A 293 28.68 -29.45 9.77
C TRP A 293 27.73 -28.25 9.62
N ILE A 294 27.91 -27.45 8.57
CA ILE A 294 27.11 -26.24 8.30
C ILE A 294 25.62 -26.62 8.13
N GLY A 295 25.33 -27.65 7.34
CA GLY A 295 23.97 -28.13 7.17
C GLY A 295 23.31 -28.58 8.48
N LYS A 296 24.07 -29.17 9.41
CA LYS A 296 23.56 -29.57 10.72
C LYS A 296 23.23 -28.35 11.59
N GLN A 297 24.06 -27.30 11.55
CA GLN A 297 23.75 -26.05 12.27
C GLN A 297 22.47 -25.41 11.73
N TYR A 298 22.27 -25.41 10.42
CA TYR A 298 21.04 -24.90 9.82
C TYR A 298 19.81 -25.70 10.25
N ASP A 299 19.91 -27.03 10.30
CA ASP A 299 18.85 -27.90 10.85
C ASP A 299 18.54 -27.56 12.32
N GLU A 300 19.56 -27.34 13.15
CA GLU A 300 19.40 -26.96 14.57
C GLU A 300 18.71 -25.60 14.74
N LEU A 301 19.03 -24.63 13.88
CA LEU A 301 18.34 -23.36 13.82
C LEU A 301 16.85 -23.54 13.49
N PHE A 302 16.50 -24.30 12.44
CA PHE A 302 15.10 -24.52 12.06
C PHE A 302 14.31 -25.27 13.13
N ARG A 303 14.94 -26.24 13.82
CA ARG A 303 14.34 -26.94 14.97
C ARG A 303 14.08 -26.04 16.17
N SER A 304 14.79 -24.92 16.26
CA SER A 304 14.61 -23.93 17.33
C SER A 304 13.41 -23.01 17.11
N ILE A 305 12.69 -23.15 15.98
CA ILE A 305 11.47 -22.37 15.72
C ILE A 305 10.38 -22.75 16.74
N PRO A 306 9.85 -21.81 17.54
CA PRO A 306 8.79 -22.11 18.50
C PRO A 306 7.56 -22.71 17.82
N PHE A 307 6.97 -23.73 18.44
CA PHE A 307 5.75 -24.44 18.02
C PHE A 307 5.82 -25.22 16.70
N PHE A 308 6.72 -24.88 15.79
CA PHE A 308 6.85 -25.51 14.47
C PHE A 308 8.15 -26.31 14.29
N GLY A 309 9.16 -26.07 15.13
CA GLY A 309 10.47 -26.72 15.06
C GLY A 309 10.45 -28.25 15.18
N GLN A 310 9.40 -28.83 15.75
CA GLN A 310 9.23 -30.29 15.82
C GLN A 310 8.80 -30.92 14.48
N TRP A 311 8.28 -30.10 13.57
CA TRP A 311 7.86 -30.50 12.22
C TRP A 311 8.91 -30.13 11.16
N PHE A 312 10.06 -29.60 11.62
CA PHE A 312 11.21 -29.17 10.83
C PHE A 312 12.43 -30.05 11.13
#